data_AF-A0A916LBT9-F1
#
_entry.id   AF-A0A916LBT9-F1
#
_cell.length_a   1.000
_cell.length_b   1.000
_cell.length_c   1.000
_cell.angle_alpha   90.00
_cell.angle_beta   90.00
_cell.angle_gamma   90.00
#
_symmetry.space_group_name_H-M   'P 1'
#
loop_
_entity.id
_entity.type
_entity.pdbx_description
1 polymer ?
#
loop_
_entity_poly.entity_id
_entity_poly.type
_entity_poly.pdbx_seq_one_letter_code
_entity_poly.pdbx_strand_id
1 'polypeptide(L)'
;MTLSENQYAHDKAMFDEVDSPRRKEVRIQGWEEFDEPVDRIVSLGAFEHFADGAGDAGFERYDTFFKKFYNLTPDDGRMLLHTITIPDKEEAQELGLTSPMSLLRFIKFILTEIFPGGRLPRISQVDYYSSNAGWKVERYHRIGANYVPTLNAWADALQAHKDEAIALKGQETYDIYMHYLRGCSDLFRDKYTDVCQFTLVK
;
A
#
# COMPACT_ATOMS: atom_id res chain seq x y z
N MET A 1 -11.71 -4.23 -5.64
CA MET A 1 -11.28 -5.60 -5.26
C MET A 1 -10.66 -5.52 -3.88
N THR A 2 -10.95 -6.47 -3.02
CA THR A 2 -10.37 -6.57 -1.67
C THR A 2 -10.28 -8.04 -1.28
N LEU A 3 -9.50 -8.36 -0.26
CA LEU A 3 -9.51 -9.68 0.41
C LEU A 3 -10.15 -9.60 1.81
N SER A 4 -10.58 -8.41 2.24
CA SER A 4 -11.21 -8.21 3.54
C SER A 4 -12.72 -8.40 3.45
N GLU A 5 -13.26 -9.35 4.22
CA GLU A 5 -14.70 -9.56 4.36
C GLU A 5 -15.40 -8.31 4.92
N ASN A 6 -14.77 -7.63 5.89
CA ASN A 6 -15.32 -6.43 6.51
C ASN A 6 -15.38 -5.25 5.54
N GLN A 7 -14.32 -5.03 4.74
CA GLN A 7 -14.33 -3.98 3.72
C GLN A 7 -15.37 -4.29 2.63
N TYR A 8 -15.46 -5.54 2.18
CA TYR A 8 -16.48 -5.95 1.22
C TYR A 8 -17.90 -5.68 1.73
N ALA A 9 -18.20 -6.10 2.96
CA ALA A 9 -19.52 -5.92 3.56
C ALA A 9 -19.86 -4.43 3.72
N HIS A 10 -18.90 -3.62 4.16
CA HIS A 10 -19.05 -2.19 4.30
C HIS A 10 -19.30 -1.50 2.94
N ASP A 11 -18.43 -1.73 1.96
CA ASP A 11 -18.52 -1.12 0.63
C ASP A 11 -19.84 -1.49 -0.08
N LYS A 12 -20.27 -2.76 0.07
CA LYS A 12 -21.54 -3.22 -0.48
C LYS A 12 -22.71 -2.42 0.09
N ALA A 13 -22.74 -2.19 1.40
CA ALA A 13 -23.76 -1.37 2.03
C ALA A 13 -23.66 0.11 1.61
N MET A 14 -22.44 0.68 1.57
CA MET A 14 -22.21 2.06 1.18
C MET A 14 -22.61 2.36 -0.27
N PHE A 15 -22.47 1.39 -1.18
CA PHE A 15 -22.86 1.55 -2.58
C PHE A 15 -24.38 1.70 -2.76
N ASP A 16 -25.18 1.09 -1.89
CA ASP A 16 -26.64 1.16 -1.91
C ASP A 16 -27.17 2.53 -1.41
N GLU A 17 -26.34 3.36 -0.77
CA GLU A 17 -26.77 4.66 -0.21
C GLU A 17 -26.99 5.76 -1.26
N VAL A 18 -26.35 5.67 -2.42
CA VAL A 18 -26.38 6.74 -3.44
C VAL A 18 -26.64 6.16 -4.82
N ASP A 19 -27.77 6.48 -5.44
CA ASP A 19 -28.06 5.94 -6.77
C ASP A 19 -27.21 6.59 -7.87
N SER A 20 -26.81 5.76 -8.85
CA SER A 20 -26.13 6.19 -10.06
C SER A 20 -26.38 5.19 -11.18
N PRO A 21 -26.51 5.62 -12.45
CA PRO A 21 -26.61 4.69 -13.58
C PRO A 21 -25.30 3.93 -13.85
N ARG A 22 -24.20 4.27 -13.17
CA ARG A 22 -22.90 3.59 -13.32
C ARG A 22 -22.85 2.33 -12.46
N ARG A 23 -22.13 1.32 -12.96
CA ARG A 23 -21.87 0.08 -12.21
C ARG A 23 -21.00 0.37 -10.99
N LYS A 24 -21.33 -0.27 -9.87
CA LYS A 24 -20.54 -0.25 -8.64
C LYS A 24 -20.34 -1.69 -8.18
N GLU A 25 -19.11 -2.16 -8.26
CA GLU A 25 -18.79 -3.56 -8.01
C GLU A 25 -17.65 -3.64 -6.99
N VAL A 26 -17.93 -4.26 -5.85
CA VAL A 26 -16.93 -4.69 -4.87
C VAL A 26 -16.91 -6.20 -4.85
N ARG A 27 -15.72 -6.79 -4.81
CA ARG A 27 -15.49 -8.24 -4.92
C ARG A 27 -14.42 -8.66 -3.93
N ILE A 28 -14.65 -9.80 -3.28
CA ILE A 28 -13.61 -10.55 -2.57
C ILE A 28 -12.86 -11.34 -3.63
N GLN A 29 -11.81 -10.74 -4.19
CA GLN A 29 -11.07 -11.27 -5.34
C GLN A 29 -9.66 -10.70 -5.31
N GLY A 30 -8.65 -11.57 -5.47
CA GLY A 30 -7.25 -11.16 -5.62
C GLY A 30 -7.00 -10.51 -6.99
N TRP A 31 -5.97 -9.67 -7.09
CA TRP A 31 -5.57 -9.12 -8.39
C TRP A 31 -5.06 -10.22 -9.33
N GLU A 32 -4.55 -11.31 -8.74
CA GLU A 32 -4.06 -12.51 -9.40
C GLU A 32 -5.16 -13.20 -10.22
N GLU A 33 -6.40 -13.13 -9.72
CA GLU A 33 -7.58 -13.84 -10.25
C GLU A 33 -8.42 -12.99 -11.20
N PHE A 34 -8.16 -11.68 -11.27
CA PHE A 34 -8.96 -10.75 -12.07
C PHE A 34 -8.67 -10.89 -13.56
N ASP A 35 -9.66 -11.12 -14.43
CA ASP A 35 -9.41 -11.39 -15.86
C ASP A 35 -10.34 -10.62 -16.81
N GLU A 36 -10.82 -9.46 -16.38
CA GLU A 36 -11.74 -8.64 -17.17
C GLU A 36 -11.02 -7.44 -17.80
N PRO A 37 -11.36 -7.05 -19.05
CA PRO A 37 -10.86 -5.83 -19.65
C PRO A 37 -11.33 -4.57 -18.89
N VAL A 38 -10.44 -3.61 -18.68
CA VAL A 38 -10.72 -2.33 -18.01
C VAL A 38 -10.02 -1.17 -18.71
N ASP A 39 -10.62 0.01 -18.68
CA ASP A 39 -10.04 1.18 -19.34
C ASP A 39 -8.84 1.76 -18.58
N ARG A 40 -8.96 1.86 -17.25
CA ARG A 40 -8.01 2.55 -16.35
C ARG A 40 -7.91 1.79 -15.03
N ILE A 41 -6.75 1.87 -14.38
CA ILE A 41 -6.47 1.17 -13.12
C ILE A 41 -6.00 2.15 -12.05
N VAL A 42 -6.46 1.94 -10.83
CA VAL A 42 -5.98 2.65 -9.63
C VAL A 42 -5.70 1.64 -8.52
N SER A 43 -4.57 1.81 -7.84
CA SER A 43 -4.23 1.05 -6.64
C SER A 43 -3.58 2.00 -5.64
N LEU A 44 -4.16 2.11 -4.44
CA LEU A 44 -3.70 3.01 -3.37
C LEU A 44 -3.43 2.18 -2.11
N GLY A 45 -2.15 2.06 -1.71
CA GLY A 45 -1.77 1.45 -0.42
C GLY A 45 -2.08 -0.05 -0.31
N ALA A 46 -2.14 -0.75 -1.46
CA ALA A 46 -2.32 -2.20 -1.51
C ALA A 46 -1.09 -2.94 -2.06
N PHE A 47 -0.22 -2.25 -2.79
CA PHE A 47 0.88 -2.84 -3.56
C PHE A 47 1.99 -3.44 -2.67
N GLU A 48 2.08 -2.97 -1.44
CA GLU A 48 2.94 -3.49 -0.37
C GLU A 48 2.65 -4.98 -0.07
N HIS A 49 1.45 -5.46 -0.43
CA HIS A 49 1.06 -6.86 -0.31
C HIS A 49 1.22 -7.67 -1.59
N PHE A 50 1.48 -7.04 -2.74
CA PHE A 50 1.44 -7.76 -4.03
C PHE A 50 2.67 -8.64 -4.26
N ALA A 51 3.76 -8.37 -3.52
CA ALA A 51 4.92 -9.26 -3.46
C ALA A 51 4.76 -10.37 -2.41
N ASP A 52 3.63 -10.44 -1.71
CA ASP A 52 3.30 -11.53 -0.79
C ASP A 52 2.31 -12.52 -1.42
N GLY A 53 2.17 -13.71 -0.85
CA GLY A 53 1.26 -14.72 -1.35
C GLY A 53 1.23 -16.01 -0.54
N ALA A 54 0.23 -16.85 -0.80
CA ALA A 54 0.01 -18.11 -0.09
C ALA A 54 1.00 -19.20 -0.55
N GLY A 55 2.25 -19.09 -0.10
CA GLY A 55 3.33 -20.04 -0.39
C GLY A 55 4.21 -19.66 -1.59
N ASP A 56 3.97 -18.50 -2.19
CA ASP A 56 4.60 -18.03 -3.43
C ASP A 56 4.96 -16.53 -3.36
N ALA A 57 5.36 -16.07 -2.17
CA ALA A 57 5.78 -14.70 -1.93
C ALA A 57 7.14 -14.39 -2.59
N GLY A 58 7.22 -13.24 -3.26
CA GLY A 58 8.43 -12.75 -3.92
C GLY A 58 8.17 -11.55 -4.83
N PHE A 59 9.21 -10.74 -5.07
CA PHE A 59 9.11 -9.57 -5.93
C PHE A 59 8.90 -9.92 -7.41
N GLU A 60 9.22 -11.15 -7.82
CA GLU A 60 8.91 -11.71 -9.13
C GLU A 60 7.42 -11.69 -9.46
N ARG A 61 6.53 -11.64 -8.46
CA ARG A 61 5.08 -11.46 -8.67
C ARG A 61 4.75 -10.15 -9.37
N TYR A 62 5.59 -9.12 -9.23
CA TYR A 62 5.40 -7.85 -9.92
C TYR A 62 5.46 -8.00 -11.45
N ASP A 63 6.24 -8.94 -11.97
CA ASP A 63 6.27 -9.24 -13.41
C ASP A 63 4.88 -9.67 -13.91
N THR A 64 4.27 -10.64 -13.20
CA THR A 64 2.91 -11.11 -13.46
C THR A 64 1.90 -9.97 -13.35
N PHE A 65 1.99 -9.16 -12.29
CA PHE A 65 1.09 -8.02 -12.07
C PHE A 65 1.12 -7.03 -13.25
N PHE A 66 2.29 -6.49 -13.59
CA PHE A 66 2.38 -5.45 -14.60
C PHE A 66 2.01 -5.98 -15.99
N LYS A 67 2.41 -7.21 -16.33
CA LYS A 67 2.08 -7.84 -17.62
C LYS A 67 0.60 -8.12 -17.76
N LYS A 68 -0.03 -8.64 -16.70
CA LYS A 68 -1.47 -8.94 -16.67
C LYS A 68 -2.28 -7.68 -16.95
N PHE A 69 -2.02 -6.61 -16.19
CA PHE A 69 -2.78 -5.37 -16.33
C PHE A 69 -2.40 -4.54 -17.58
N TYR A 70 -1.20 -4.75 -18.14
CA TYR A 70 -0.88 -4.23 -19.47
C TYR A 70 -1.81 -4.85 -20.53
N ASN A 71 -2.03 -6.17 -20.49
CA ASN A 71 -2.86 -6.87 -21.47
C ASN A 71 -4.37 -6.63 -21.28
N LEU A 72 -4.81 -6.39 -20.04
CA LEU A 72 -6.22 -6.13 -19.72
C LEU A 72 -6.66 -4.67 -19.99
N THR A 73 -5.74 -3.80 -20.42
CA THR A 73 -6.04 -2.40 -20.73
C THR A 73 -5.89 -2.09 -22.22
N PRO A 74 -6.63 -1.12 -22.76
CA PRO A 74 -6.49 -0.65 -24.16
C PRO A 74 -5.11 -0.03 -24.43
N ASP A 75 -4.83 0.32 -25.68
CA ASP A 75 -3.56 0.97 -26.09
C ASP A 75 -3.34 2.33 -25.42
N ASP A 76 -4.42 3.04 -25.06
CA ASP A 76 -4.37 4.28 -24.27
C ASP A 76 -4.51 4.03 -22.75
N GLY A 77 -4.34 2.77 -22.33
CA GLY A 77 -4.46 2.31 -20.96
C GLY A 77 -3.52 3.05 -20.02
N ARG A 78 -4.02 3.41 -18.84
CA ARG A 78 -3.23 4.07 -17.79
C ARG A 78 -3.46 3.40 -16.44
N MET A 79 -2.40 3.34 -15.64
CA MET A 79 -2.45 2.89 -14.26
C MET A 79 -1.87 3.96 -13.34
N LEU A 80 -2.60 4.31 -12.29
CA LEU A 80 -2.06 5.06 -11.16
C LEU A 80 -1.72 4.06 -10.05
N LEU A 81 -0.43 3.85 -9.84
CA LEU A 81 0.09 3.02 -8.77
C LEU A 81 0.58 3.92 -7.63
N HIS A 82 -0.04 3.83 -6.46
CA HIS A 82 0.34 4.56 -5.26
C HIS A 82 0.74 3.56 -4.17
N THR A 83 2.01 3.62 -3.76
CA THR A 83 2.59 2.67 -2.80
C THR A 83 3.61 3.37 -1.93
N ILE A 84 3.74 2.89 -0.70
CA ILE A 84 4.90 3.14 0.15
C ILE A 84 6.12 2.54 -0.56
N THR A 85 7.24 3.24 -0.50
CA THR A 85 8.54 2.83 -1.05
C THR A 85 9.63 2.96 0.00
N ILE A 86 10.69 2.17 -0.15
CA ILE A 86 11.96 2.38 0.55
C ILE A 86 13.00 2.98 -0.40
N PRO A 87 13.97 3.76 0.11
CA PRO A 87 15.02 4.34 -0.72
C PRO A 87 15.83 3.28 -1.46
N ASP A 88 16.28 3.62 -2.66
CA ASP A 88 17.29 2.83 -3.36
C ASP A 88 18.65 2.92 -2.63
N LYS A 89 19.57 1.99 -2.94
CA LYS A 89 20.83 1.87 -2.18
C LYS A 89 21.64 3.16 -2.14
N GLU A 90 21.73 3.86 -3.27
CA GLU A 90 22.46 5.12 -3.40
C GLU A 90 21.77 6.24 -2.62
N GLU A 91 20.46 6.42 -2.82
CA GLU A 91 19.66 7.42 -2.09
C GLU A 91 19.73 7.21 -0.57
N ALA A 92 19.66 5.96 -0.10
CA ALA A 92 19.78 5.64 1.33
C ALA A 92 21.13 6.10 1.92
N GLN A 93 22.21 5.97 1.15
CA GLN A 93 23.55 6.41 1.54
C GLN A 93 23.64 7.94 1.55
N GLU A 94 23.10 8.62 0.53
CA GLU A 94 23.07 10.08 0.45
C GLU A 94 22.26 10.71 1.58
N LEU A 95 21.14 10.08 1.96
CA LEU A 95 20.31 10.49 3.10
C LEU A 95 20.96 10.18 4.45
N GLY A 96 22.08 9.45 4.48
CA GLY A 96 22.77 9.07 5.70
C GLY A 96 21.92 8.16 6.61
N LEU A 97 21.05 7.34 6.02
CA LEU A 97 20.17 6.47 6.79
C LEU A 97 21.00 5.42 7.53
N THR A 98 20.77 5.30 8.84
CA THR A 98 21.40 4.29 9.69
C THR A 98 20.41 3.17 10.00
N SER A 99 20.76 2.13 10.74
CA SER A 99 19.77 1.13 11.18
C SER A 99 19.96 0.84 12.65
N PRO A 100 19.54 1.78 13.54
CA PRO A 100 19.66 1.56 14.98
C PRO A 100 18.84 0.35 15.41
N MET A 101 19.23 -0.29 16.52
CA MET A 101 18.55 -1.48 17.01
C MET A 101 17.06 -1.24 17.32
N SER A 102 16.69 -0.01 17.70
CA SER A 102 15.29 0.40 17.87
C SER A 102 14.49 0.27 16.57
N LEU A 103 15.04 0.74 15.45
CA LEU A 103 14.41 0.63 14.13
C LEU A 103 14.23 -0.85 13.73
N LEU A 104 15.28 -1.66 13.87
CA LEU A 104 15.20 -3.09 13.53
C LEU A 104 14.13 -3.82 14.34
N ARG A 105 14.01 -3.50 15.64
CA ARG A 105 12.95 -4.02 16.51
C ARG A 105 11.57 -3.52 16.08
N PHE A 106 11.45 -2.26 15.68
CA PHE A 106 10.20 -1.69 15.20
C PHE A 106 9.75 -2.36 13.89
N ILE A 107 10.64 -2.54 12.91
CA ILE A 107 10.33 -3.27 11.68
C ILE A 107 9.93 -4.72 11.98
N LYS A 108 10.61 -5.39 12.91
CA LYS A 108 10.19 -6.73 13.37
C LYS A 108 8.77 -6.71 13.94
N PHE A 109 8.45 -5.74 14.80
CA PHE A 109 7.11 -5.54 15.34
C PHE A 109 6.07 -5.35 14.22
N ILE A 110 6.33 -4.47 13.24
CA ILE A 110 5.43 -4.24 12.10
C ILE A 110 5.14 -5.54 11.35
N LEU A 111 6.16 -6.30 10.99
CA LEU A 111 6.01 -7.54 10.22
C LEU A 111 5.41 -8.70 11.02
N THR A 112 5.36 -8.60 12.35
CA THR A 112 4.81 -9.64 13.22
C THR A 112 3.36 -9.33 13.61
N GLU A 113 3.09 -8.09 14.02
CA GLU A 113 1.82 -7.70 14.65
C GLU A 113 0.86 -6.95 13.71
N ILE A 114 1.38 -6.27 12.67
CA ILE A 114 0.57 -5.34 11.85
C ILE A 114 0.41 -5.84 10.41
N PHE A 115 1.53 -6.03 9.70
CA PHE A 115 1.54 -6.42 8.29
C PHE A 115 2.41 -7.65 8.04
N PRO A 116 1.96 -8.86 8.44
CA PRO A 116 2.61 -10.09 8.05
C PRO A 116 2.76 -10.18 6.53
N GLY A 117 3.97 -10.51 6.07
CA GLY A 117 4.28 -10.66 4.64
C GLY A 117 4.45 -9.36 3.84
N GLY A 118 4.20 -8.19 4.45
CA GLY A 118 4.35 -6.89 3.80
C GLY A 118 5.76 -6.65 3.26
N ARG A 119 5.85 -6.21 2.00
CA ARG A 119 7.12 -5.95 1.31
C ARG A 119 7.06 -4.59 0.62
N LEU A 120 7.92 -3.68 1.07
CA LEU A 120 8.03 -2.35 0.47
C LEU A 120 8.92 -2.39 -0.77
N PRO A 121 8.45 -1.93 -1.94
CA PRO A 121 9.28 -1.83 -3.13
C PRO A 121 10.27 -0.67 -3.04
N ARG A 122 11.36 -0.80 -3.79
CA ARG A 122 12.17 0.35 -4.25
C ARG A 122 11.60 0.90 -5.56
N ILE A 123 11.84 2.18 -5.85
CA ILE A 123 11.45 2.80 -7.11
C ILE A 123 12.03 2.02 -8.30
N SER A 124 13.32 1.65 -8.22
CA SER A 124 13.98 0.84 -9.24
C SER A 124 13.32 -0.53 -9.52
N GLN A 125 12.67 -1.13 -8.53
CA GLN A 125 11.94 -2.39 -8.72
C GLN A 125 10.65 -2.16 -9.51
N VAL A 126 9.90 -1.10 -9.17
CA VAL A 126 8.71 -0.70 -9.94
C VAL A 126 9.10 -0.41 -11.39
N ASP A 127 10.18 0.32 -11.62
CA ASP A 127 10.69 0.61 -12.97
C ASP A 127 11.03 -0.67 -13.73
N TYR A 128 11.81 -1.56 -13.12
CA TYR A 128 12.26 -2.80 -13.75
C TYR A 128 11.08 -3.68 -14.20
N TYR A 129 10.16 -4.01 -13.30
CA TYR A 129 9.06 -4.92 -13.63
C TYR A 129 7.99 -4.26 -14.51
N SER A 130 7.70 -2.97 -14.31
CA SER A 130 6.70 -2.27 -15.13
C SER A 130 7.19 -2.07 -16.57
N SER A 131 8.45 -1.67 -16.76
CA SER A 131 9.03 -1.49 -18.10
C SER A 131 9.20 -2.81 -18.85
N ASN A 132 9.49 -3.92 -18.16
CA ASN A 132 9.53 -5.25 -18.76
C ASN A 132 8.19 -5.67 -19.36
N ALA A 133 7.08 -5.23 -18.76
CA ALA A 133 5.73 -5.44 -19.28
C ALA A 133 5.34 -4.47 -20.41
N GLY A 134 6.13 -3.41 -20.65
CA GLY A 134 5.88 -2.38 -21.66
C GLY A 134 5.34 -1.06 -21.13
N TRP A 135 5.15 -0.92 -19.81
CA TRP A 135 4.76 0.36 -19.22
C TRP A 135 5.90 1.38 -19.24
N LYS A 136 5.54 2.65 -19.29
CA LYS A 136 6.42 3.80 -19.09
C LYS A 136 5.90 4.63 -17.93
N VAL A 137 6.79 5.07 -17.05
CA VAL A 137 6.43 6.03 -16.00
C VAL A 137 6.46 7.43 -16.59
N GLU A 138 5.29 8.02 -16.81
CA GLU A 138 5.15 9.42 -17.22
C GLU A 138 5.53 10.37 -16.09
N ARG A 139 5.24 9.99 -14.84
CA ARG A 139 5.51 10.80 -13.65
C ARG A 139 5.74 9.94 -12.41
N TYR A 140 6.81 10.27 -11.69
CA TYR A 140 7.03 9.89 -10.30
C TYR A 140 6.61 11.07 -9.42
N HIS A 141 5.62 10.88 -8.56
CA HIS A 141 5.16 11.91 -7.64
C HIS A 141 5.34 11.44 -6.20
N ARG A 142 6.45 11.87 -5.60
CA ARG A 142 6.84 11.56 -4.22
C ARG A 142 6.12 12.48 -3.25
N ILE A 143 5.34 11.89 -2.37
CA ILE A 143 4.43 12.59 -1.44
C ILE A 143 4.46 12.02 -0.02
N GLY A 144 5.46 11.20 0.34
CA GLY A 144 5.54 10.54 1.65
C GLY A 144 5.60 11.48 2.85
N ALA A 145 6.02 12.74 2.67
CA ALA A 145 5.97 13.75 3.72
C ALA A 145 4.53 13.99 4.24
N ASN A 146 3.50 13.76 3.42
CA ASN A 146 2.10 13.86 3.83
C ASN A 146 1.66 12.74 4.77
N TYR A 147 2.45 11.66 4.88
CA TYR A 147 2.10 10.54 5.73
C TYR A 147 2.34 10.84 7.22
N VAL A 148 3.22 11.80 7.55
CA VAL A 148 3.41 12.29 8.93
C VAL A 148 2.12 12.92 9.49
N PRO A 149 1.50 13.95 8.87
CA PRO A 149 0.24 14.48 9.37
C PRO A 149 -0.89 13.45 9.31
N THR A 150 -0.88 12.55 8.32
CA THR A 150 -1.87 11.47 8.21
C THR A 150 -1.82 10.52 9.41
N LEU A 151 -0.64 9.97 9.71
CA LEU A 151 -0.46 9.03 10.83
C LEU A 151 -0.66 9.70 12.19
N ASN A 152 -0.25 10.96 12.32
CA ASN A 152 -0.51 11.72 13.54
C ASN A 152 -2.00 11.95 13.75
N ALA A 153 -2.75 12.31 12.71
CA ALA A 153 -4.20 12.46 12.80
C ALA A 153 -4.89 11.14 13.21
N TRP A 154 -4.46 10.00 12.65
CA TRP A 154 -4.99 8.69 13.05
C TRP A 154 -4.64 8.34 14.50
N ALA A 155 -3.39 8.57 14.93
CA ALA A 155 -2.96 8.31 16.30
C ALA A 155 -3.68 9.22 17.31
N ASP A 156 -3.84 10.50 16.98
CA ASP A 156 -4.53 11.48 17.82
C ASP A 156 -6.01 11.13 17.95
N ALA A 157 -6.67 10.69 16.86
CA ALA A 157 -8.04 10.22 16.89
C ALA A 157 -8.19 8.93 17.72
N LEU A 158 -7.32 7.94 17.52
CA LEU A 158 -7.34 6.71 18.32
C LEU A 158 -7.14 7.01 19.82
N GLN A 159 -6.24 7.95 20.13
CA GLN A 159 -6.01 8.40 21.50
C GLN A 159 -7.21 9.14 22.09
N ALA A 160 -7.88 10.00 21.30
CA ALA A 160 -9.09 10.70 21.72
C ALA A 160 -10.25 9.73 22.04
N HIS A 161 -10.32 8.61 21.32
CA HIS A 161 -11.32 7.56 21.51
C HIS A 161 -10.77 6.33 22.25
N LYS A 162 -9.75 6.53 23.12
CA LYS A 162 -9.05 5.43 23.81
C LYS A 162 -10.00 4.47 24.53
N ASP A 163 -10.91 4.99 25.36
CA ASP A 163 -11.79 4.14 26.18
C ASP A 163 -12.76 3.33 25.31
N GLU A 164 -13.27 3.93 24.23
CA GLU A 164 -14.13 3.24 23.25
C GLU A 164 -13.35 2.16 22.49
N ALA A 165 -12.13 2.46 22.04
CA ALA A 165 -11.28 1.50 21.33
C ALA A 165 -10.90 0.30 22.22
N ILE A 166 -10.57 0.55 23.49
CA ILE A 166 -10.28 -0.49 24.47
C ILE A 166 -11.54 -1.33 24.75
N ALA A 167 -12.71 -0.71 24.86
CA ALA A 167 -13.96 -1.46 25.03
C ALA A 167 -14.27 -2.36 23.82
N LEU A 168 -13.90 -1.93 22.61
CA LEU A 168 -14.19 -2.65 21.36
C LEU A 168 -13.21 -3.80 21.09
N LYS A 169 -11.90 -3.58 21.27
CA LYS A 169 -10.84 -4.56 20.89
C LYS A 169 -9.87 -4.95 22.01
N GLY A 170 -10.00 -4.34 23.19
CA GLY A 170 -9.12 -4.60 24.33
C GLY A 170 -7.89 -3.71 24.39
N GLN A 171 -7.28 -3.69 25.58
CA GLN A 171 -6.12 -2.85 25.92
C GLN A 171 -4.91 -3.13 25.02
N GLU A 172 -4.60 -4.41 24.80
CA GLU A 172 -3.43 -4.83 24.02
C GLU A 172 -3.50 -4.34 22.57
N THR A 173 -4.65 -4.47 21.92
CA THR A 173 -4.81 -3.97 20.54
C THR A 173 -4.67 -2.45 20.47
N TYR A 174 -5.21 -1.71 21.45
CA TYR A 174 -5.02 -0.26 21.53
C TYR A 174 -3.53 0.11 21.61
N ASP A 175 -2.77 -0.54 22.50
CA ASP A 175 -1.36 -0.25 22.70
C ASP A 175 -0.52 -0.59 21.47
N ILE A 176 -0.83 -1.73 20.82
CA ILE A 176 -0.21 -2.16 19.55
C ILE A 176 -0.44 -1.10 18.46
N TYR A 177 -1.68 -0.66 18.25
CA TYR A 177 -2.01 0.30 17.19
C TYR A 177 -1.43 1.70 17.47
N MET A 178 -1.42 2.15 18.73
CA MET A 178 -0.76 3.40 19.09
C MET A 178 0.74 3.35 18.85
N HIS A 179 1.39 2.24 19.22
CA HIS A 179 2.82 2.05 18.97
C HIS A 179 3.14 2.05 17.47
N TYR A 180 2.34 1.31 16.69
CA TYR A 180 2.40 1.28 15.24
C TYR A 180 2.28 2.67 14.60
N LEU A 181 1.20 3.39 14.87
CA LEU A 181 0.91 4.66 14.20
C LEU A 181 1.99 5.71 14.49
N ARG A 182 2.41 5.83 15.77
CA ARG A 182 3.44 6.78 16.16
C ARG A 182 4.80 6.41 15.57
N GLY A 183 5.19 5.14 15.63
CA GLY A 183 6.48 4.72 15.09
C GLY A 183 6.57 4.84 13.56
N CYS A 184 5.48 4.54 12.83
CA CYS A 184 5.46 4.76 11.38
C CYS A 184 5.54 6.24 11.00
N SER A 185 5.00 7.15 11.82
CA SER A 185 5.08 8.60 11.57
C SER A 185 6.55 9.05 11.52
N ASP A 186 7.36 8.51 12.44
CA ASP A 186 8.79 8.76 12.50
C ASP A 186 9.52 8.23 11.24
N LEU A 187 9.13 7.07 10.71
CA LEU A 187 9.75 6.52 9.49
C LEU A 187 9.62 7.45 8.29
N PHE A 188 8.45 8.07 8.09
CA PHE A 188 8.24 9.03 7.01
C PHE A 188 8.91 10.37 7.28
N ARG A 189 8.87 10.85 8.53
CA ARG A 189 9.55 12.10 8.92
C ARG A 189 11.05 12.01 8.68
N ASP A 190 11.63 10.88 9.04
CA ASP A 190 13.08 10.65 9.01
C ASP A 190 13.53 10.08 7.64
N LYS A 191 12.63 10.04 6.65
CA LYS A 191 12.86 9.60 5.26
C LYS A 191 13.32 8.14 5.09
N TYR A 192 13.05 7.29 6.09
CA TYR A 192 13.25 5.83 5.96
C TYR A 192 12.27 5.19 4.97
N THR A 193 11.08 5.78 4.87
CA THR A 193 10.05 5.40 3.92
C THR A 193 9.53 6.64 3.20
N ASP A 194 9.04 6.43 2.00
CA ASP A 194 8.38 7.46 1.18
C ASP A 194 7.08 6.89 0.62
N VAL A 195 6.26 7.73 0.00
CA VAL A 195 5.11 7.32 -0.81
C VAL A 195 5.31 7.88 -2.19
N CYS A 196 5.23 7.02 -3.20
CA CYS A 196 5.33 7.43 -4.60
C CYS A 196 4.04 7.08 -5.34
N GLN A 197 3.54 8.04 -6.12
CA GLN A 197 2.54 7.81 -7.15
C GLN A 197 3.24 7.72 -8.51
N PHE A 198 3.15 6.54 -9.13
CA PHE A 198 3.63 6.27 -10.46
C PHE A 198 2.45 6.41 -11.43
N THR A 199 2.57 7.36 -12.36
CA THR A 199 1.65 7.48 -13.49
C THR A 199 2.19 6.63 -14.63
N LEU A 200 1.63 5.43 -14.82
CA LEU A 200 2.04 4.46 -15.83
C LEU A 200 1.18 4.60 -17.09
N VAL A 201 1.85 4.65 -18.24
CA VAL A 201 1.25 4.75 -19.58
C VAL A 201 1.91 3.74 -20.53
N LYS A 202 1.29 3.46 -21.69
CA LYS A 202 1.88 2.67 -22.78
C LYS A 202 2.59 3.58 -23.77
#